data_AF-A0A2H5ZUG2-F1
#
_entry.id   AF-A0A2H5ZUG2-F1
#
_cell.length_a   1.000
_cell.length_b   1.000
_cell.length_c   1.000
_cell.angle_alpha   90.00
_cell.angle_beta   90.00
_cell.angle_gamma   90.00
#
_symmetry.space_group_name_H-M   'P 1'
#
loop_
_entity.id
_entity.type
_entity.pdbx_description
1 polymer ?
#
loop_
_entity_poly.entity_id
_entity_poly.type
_entity_poly.pdbx_seq_one_letter_code
_entity_poly.pdbx_strand_id
1 'polypeptide(L)' 'MRRTQVQLEDDLYELVRQEAFQQGVSISELVRRILKRHLRGGGAAETGRTLGFVGMATSRQGRLEPVSERHDEALWED' A
#
# COMPACT_ATOMS: atom_id res chain seq x y z
N MET A 1 12.44 -12.80 10.88
CA MET A 1 12.70 -12.42 9.47
C MET A 1 12.22 -13.54 8.56
N ARG A 2 11.74 -13.25 7.36
CA ARG A 2 11.40 -14.24 6.32
C ARG A 2 12.40 -14.09 5.17
N ARG A 3 12.84 -15.19 4.56
CA ARG A 3 13.74 -15.16 3.39
C ARG A 3 12.87 -15.09 2.13
N THR A 4 13.14 -14.09 1.30
CA THR A 4 12.45 -13.87 0.02
C THR A 4 13.51 -13.79 -1.07
N GLN A 5 13.27 -14.46 -2.19
CA GLN A 5 14.07 -14.32 -3.41
C GLN A 5 13.34 -13.36 -4.35
N VAL A 6 14.08 -12.41 -4.91
CA VAL A 6 13.59 -11.45 -5.89
C VAL A 6 14.56 -11.49 -7.07
N GLN A 7 14.02 -11.57 -8.27
CA GLN A 7 14.83 -11.47 -9.49
C GLN A 7 14.96 -9.99 -9.84
N LEU A 8 16.18 -9.56 -10.13
CA LEU A 8 16.50 -8.23 -10.60
C LEU A 8 17.12 -8.37 -11.99
N GLU A 9 16.90 -7.38 -12.83
CA GLU A 9 17.67 -7.21 -14.06
C GLU A 9 19.14 -6.94 -13.70
N ASP A 10 20.07 -7.35 -14.56
CA ASP A 10 21.50 -7.31 -14.27
C ASP A 10 22.01 -5.88 -14.04
N ASP A 11 21.49 -4.93 -14.81
CA ASP A 11 21.82 -3.50 -14.69
C ASP A 11 21.31 -2.93 -13.34
N LEU A 12 20.10 -3.28 -12.93
CA LEU A 12 19.55 -2.89 -11.64
C LEU A 12 20.33 -3.50 -10.49
N TYR A 13 20.76 -4.76 -10.61
CA TYR A 13 21.60 -5.40 -9.60
C TYR A 13 22.93 -4.66 -9.44
N GLU A 14 23.60 -4.31 -10.54
CA GLU A 14 24.87 -3.58 -10.50
C GLU A 14 24.72 -2.19 -9.89
N LEU A 15 23.63 -1.48 -10.19
CA LEU A 15 23.30 -0.20 -9.55
C LEU A 15 23.17 -0.35 -8.02
N VAL A 16 22.40 -1.34 -7.57
CA VAL A 16 22.22 -1.61 -6.13
C VAL A 16 23.55 -2.01 -5.48
N ARG A 17 24.38 -2.81 -6.16
CA ARG A 17 25.69 -3.23 -5.67
C ARG A 17 26.64 -2.05 -5.51
N GLN A 18 26.72 -1.17 -6.51
CA GLN A 18 27.57 0.02 -6.48
C GLN A 18 27.13 0.98 -5.36
N GLU A 19 25.83 1.22 -5.23
CA GLU A 19 25.29 2.08 -4.17
C GLU A 19 25.58 1.52 -2.77
N ALA A 20 25.41 0.20 -2.58
CA ALA A 20 25.73 -0.44 -1.31
C ALA A 20 27.21 -0.31 -0.95
N PHE A 21 28.09 -0.48 -1.94
CA PHE A 21 29.54 -0.28 -1.78
C PHE A 21 29.87 1.17 -1.40
N GLN A 22 29.31 2.16 -2.10
CA GLN A 22 29.52 3.58 -1.80
C GLN A 22 29.04 3.97 -0.40
N GLN A 23 27.95 3.38 0.08
CA GLN A 23 27.43 3.59 1.43
C GLN A 23 28.12 2.76 2.52
N GLY A 24 29.03 1.85 2.17
CA GLY A 24 29.71 0.97 3.13
C GLY A 24 28.76 0.01 3.86
N VAL A 25 27.65 -0.39 3.22
CA VAL A 25 26.66 -1.31 3.80
C VAL A 25 26.47 -2.54 2.92
N SER A 26 25.92 -3.63 3.48
CA SER A 26 25.56 -4.80 2.67
C SER A 26 24.41 -4.50 1.71
N ILE A 27 24.39 -5.16 0.55
CA ILE A 27 23.27 -5.11 -0.42
C ILE A 27 21.93 -5.40 0.27
N SER A 28 21.88 -6.43 1.11
CA SER A 28 20.65 -6.80 1.82
C SER A 28 20.18 -5.72 2.79
N GLU A 29 21.09 -4.96 3.39
CA GLU A 29 20.72 -3.82 4.22
C GLU A 29 20.18 -2.65 3.40
N LEU A 30 20.85 -2.30 2.30
CA LEU A 30 20.38 -1.27 1.38
C LEU A 30 18.98 -1.60 0.86
N VAL A 31 18.76 -2.83 0.37
CA VAL A 31 17.44 -3.28 -0.11
C VAL A 31 16.38 -3.16 0.99
N ARG A 32 16.68 -3.59 2.23
CA ARG A 32 15.73 -3.41 3.35
C ARG A 32 15.44 -1.93 3.65
N ARG A 33 16.43 -1.04 3.56
CA ARG A 33 16.24 0.41 3.77
C ARG A 33 15.36 1.00 2.67
N ILE A 34 15.60 0.64 1.41
CA ILE A 34 14.78 1.05 0.27
C ILE A 34 13.34 0.58 0.45
N LEU A 35 13.13 -0.71 0.73
CA LEU A 35 11.79 -1.27 0.95
C LEU A 35 11.09 -0.60 2.13
N LYS A 36 11.77 -0.42 3.27
CA LYS A 36 11.19 0.30 4.42
C LYS A 36 10.85 1.74 4.08
N ARG A 37 11.72 2.46 3.36
CA ARG A 37 11.49 3.86 2.97
C ARG A 37 10.32 3.96 2.00
N HIS A 38 10.24 3.08 1.02
CA HIS A 38 9.16 3.07 0.05
C HIS A 38 7.82 2.75 0.72
N LEU A 39 7.78 1.70 1.56
CA LEU A 39 6.56 1.30 2.25
C LEU A 39 6.14 2.27 3.37
N ARG A 40 7.08 2.93 4.06
CA ARG A 40 6.78 3.92 5.10
C ARG A 40 6.54 5.32 4.54
N GLY A 41 7.27 5.70 3.50
CA GLY A 41 7.06 6.94 2.74
C GLY A 41 5.81 6.91 1.87
N GLY A 42 5.27 5.71 1.59
CA GLY A 42 3.94 5.49 1.03
C GLY A 42 2.78 5.73 2.00
N GLY A 43 3.03 6.16 3.24
CA GLY A 43 1.97 6.58 4.16
C GLY A 43 1.19 7.84 3.71
N ALA A 44 1.67 8.54 2.69
CA ALA A 44 0.98 9.67 2.06
C ALA A 44 0.81 9.53 0.54
N ALA A 45 1.04 8.34 -0.03
CA ALA A 45 0.79 8.09 -1.45
C ALA A 45 0.06 6.75 -1.63
N GLU A 46 -1.27 6.87 -1.58
CA GLU A 46 -2.19 6.12 -2.43
C GLU A 46 -2.30 4.62 -2.19
N THR A 47 -2.94 4.28 -1.06
CA THR A 47 -3.91 3.18 -1.07
C THR A 47 -4.93 3.44 -2.19
N GLY A 48 -4.65 2.91 -3.39
CA GLY A 48 -5.62 2.70 -4.44
C GLY A 48 -6.12 3.95 -5.19
N ARG A 49 -5.34 4.44 -6.16
CA ARG A 49 -5.90 5.12 -7.35
C ARG A 49 -6.88 4.25 -8.16
N THR A 50 -7.12 3.00 -7.76
CA THR A 50 -8.13 2.13 -8.37
C THR A 50 -9.54 2.39 -7.83
N LEU A 51 -9.71 3.14 -6.72
CA LEU A 51 -11.03 3.33 -6.09
C LEU A 51 -11.24 4.75 -5.56
N GLY A 52 -10.86 5.78 -6.32
CA GLY A 52 -11.11 7.19 -5.94
C GLY A 52 -12.59 7.53 -5.69
N PHE A 53 -13.52 6.68 -6.10
CA PHE A 53 -14.97 6.82 -5.86
C PHE A 53 -15.47 6.06 -4.62
N VAL A 54 -14.73 5.08 -4.09
CA VAL A 54 -15.19 4.25 -2.97
C VAL A 54 -14.98 5.02 -1.67
N GLY A 55 -16.09 5.47 -1.08
CA GLY A 55 -16.11 6.32 0.12
C GLY A 55 -16.36 7.80 -0.16
N MET A 56 -16.50 8.22 -1.42
CA MET A 56 -16.92 9.60 -1.76
C MET A 56 -18.41 9.85 -1.55
N ALA A 57 -19.22 8.80 -1.46
CA ALA A 57 -20.66 8.89 -1.22
C ALA A 57 -20.98 8.43 0.21
N THR A 58 -21.78 9.22 0.90
CA THR A 58 -22.39 8.83 2.18
C THR A 58 -23.83 8.40 1.93
N SER A 59 -24.25 7.29 2.54
CA SER A 59 -25.68 6.93 2.56
C SER A 59 -26.44 8.01 3.32
N ARG A 60 -27.60 8.43 2.81
CA ARG A 60 -28.54 9.20 3.64
C ARG A 60 -28.95 8.31 4.79
N GLN A 61 -28.73 8.80 5.98
CA GLN A 61 -28.97 8.04 7.18
C GLN A 61 -30.37 8.30 7.71
N GLY A 62 -30.90 7.33 8.43
CA GLY A 62 -32.27 7.34 8.92
C GLY A 62 -32.44 6.41 10.11
N ARG A 63 -33.65 5.87 10.29
CA ARG A 63 -33.99 5.02 11.44
C ARG A 63 -33.12 3.77 11.56
N LEU A 64 -32.58 3.29 10.46
CA LEU A 64 -31.79 2.07 10.36
C LEU A 64 -30.28 2.33 10.21
N GLU A 65 -29.76 3.38 10.84
CA GLU A 65 -28.31 3.57 10.97
C GLU A 65 -27.63 2.38 11.70
N PRO A 66 -26.46 1.91 11.25
CA PRO A 66 -25.81 2.31 10.01
C PRO A 66 -26.46 1.57 8.81
N VAL A 67 -26.95 2.34 7.84
CA VAL A 67 -27.56 1.77 6.62
C VAL A 67 -26.56 0.85 5.90
N SER A 68 -25.26 1.08 6.08
CA SER A 68 -24.19 0.24 5.53
C SER A 68 -24.21 -1.23 5.97
N GLU A 69 -24.82 -1.51 7.13
CA GLU A 69 -24.90 -2.87 7.69
C GLU A 69 -26.30 -3.45 7.57
N ARG A 70 -27.29 -2.61 7.26
CA ARG A 70 -28.72 -2.94 7.23
C ARG A 70 -29.37 -2.55 5.91
N HIS A 71 -28.59 -2.62 4.83
CA HIS A 71 -28.96 -2.16 3.50
C HIS A 71 -30.26 -2.77 2.99
N ASP A 72 -30.45 -4.07 3.19
CA ASP A 72 -31.64 -4.76 2.69
C ASP A 72 -32.90 -4.21 3.34
N GLU A 73 -32.88 -4.02 4.66
CA GLU A 73 -34.02 -3.50 5.44
C GLU A 73 -34.33 -2.04 5.08
N ALA A 74 -33.29 -1.23 4.84
CA ALA A 74 -33.43 0.16 4.43
C ALA A 74 -34.05 0.34 3.04
N LEU A 75 -33.97 -0.68 2.16
CA LEU A 75 -34.61 -0.65 0.83
C LEU A 75 -36.11 -0.98 0.86
N TRP A 76 -36.61 -1.54 1.96
CA TRP A 76 -38.02 -1.91 2.12
C TRP A 76 -38.81 -0.95 3.02
N GLU A 77 -38.15 0.08 3.58
CA GLU A 77 -38.83 1.20 4.24
C GLU A 77 -39.18 2.27 3.18
N ASP A 78 -40.45 2.32 2.77
CA ASP A 78 -41.06 3.47 2.07
C ASP A 78 -41.52 4.54 3.09
#